data_AF-R7IVR7-F1
#
_entry.id   AF-R7IVR7-F1
#
_cell.length_a   1.000
_cell.length_b   1.000
_cell.length_c   1.000
_cell.angle_alpha   90.00
_cell.angle_beta   90.00
_cell.angle_gamma   90.00
#
_symmetry.space_group_name_H-M   'P 1'
#
loop_
_entity.id
_entity.type
_entity.pdbx_description
1 polymer ?
#
loop_
_entity_poly.entity_id
_entity_poly.type
_entity_poly.pdbx_seq_one_letter_code
_entity_poly.pdbx_strand_id
1 'polypeptide(L)'
;MKCQRCGSELEENARFCQNCGYDNGMAGGQSIVPPQSTGMEHQKKKSPLWKKIVFGVGIFAIIVLVLGFISGFNAGTTIEKLKDFTTLEKNGEKYEFLYKDEWALVYTEEDKYVRFDDADVEEIMEDCFGVLCFPSEEYGSFKYNLEDNTIEIDLDVYSENDGDVTGGSGHITALIYNMESKEYRCIVDNQECTITSKLGEYLSKSGVTDIMTKYVKDFKSKMSDEGLDMSDLTNVSYSTI
;
A
#
# COMPACT_ATOMS: atom_id res chain seq x y z
N MET A 1 -5.27 -19.64 30.12
CA MET A 1 -5.00 -20.77 29.17
C MET A 1 -4.06 -20.29 28.07
N LYS A 2 -3.45 -21.16 27.25
CA LYS A 2 -2.61 -20.69 26.13
C LYS A 2 -3.33 -20.85 24.80
N CYS A 3 -3.15 -19.89 23.89
CA CYS A 3 -3.68 -19.95 22.54
C CYS A 3 -3.10 -21.15 21.79
N GLN A 4 -3.95 -21.99 21.20
CA GLN A 4 -3.49 -23.18 20.46
C GLN A 4 -2.74 -22.82 19.17
N ARG A 5 -2.94 -21.61 18.65
CA ARG A 5 -2.31 -21.16 17.40
C ARG A 5 -0.95 -20.49 17.62
N CYS A 6 -0.80 -19.61 18.61
CA CYS A 6 0.43 -18.82 18.78
C CYS A 6 1.09 -18.97 20.17
N GLY A 7 0.51 -19.77 21.07
CA GLY A 7 1.10 -20.03 22.40
C GLY A 7 1.02 -18.89 23.40
N SER A 8 0.47 -17.72 23.02
CA SER A 8 0.27 -16.59 23.92
C SER A 8 -0.70 -16.92 25.07
N GLU A 9 -0.51 -16.24 26.20
CA GLU A 9 -1.35 -16.41 27.38
C GLU A 9 -2.69 -15.70 27.16
N LEU A 10 -3.79 -16.40 27.43
CA LEU A 10 -5.17 -15.93 27.26
C LEU A 10 -5.82 -15.73 28.62
N GLU A 11 -6.51 -14.60 28.76
CA GLU A 11 -7.40 -14.31 29.88
C GLU A 11 -8.48 -15.39 30.03
N GLU A 12 -8.96 -15.60 31.25
CA GLU A 12 -10.03 -16.56 31.52
C GLU A 12 -11.30 -16.16 30.75
N ASN A 13 -11.79 -17.07 29.90
CA ASN A 13 -12.94 -16.91 28.99
C ASN A 13 -12.72 -16.01 27.76
N ALA A 14 -11.47 -15.71 27.40
CA ALA A 14 -11.17 -15.03 26.14
C ALA A 14 -11.53 -15.93 24.94
N ARG A 15 -12.60 -15.57 24.22
CA ARG A 15 -13.04 -16.27 23.01
C ARG A 15 -12.02 -16.10 21.88
N PHE A 16 -11.51 -14.90 21.68
CA PHE A 16 -10.52 -14.59 20.65
C PHE A 16 -9.17 -14.26 21.29
N CYS A 17 -8.09 -14.74 20.67
CA CYS A 17 -6.75 -14.37 21.07
C CYS A 17 -6.49 -12.90 20.74
N GLN A 18 -6.19 -12.07 21.74
CA GLN A 18 -5.88 -10.65 21.53
C GLN A 18 -4.56 -10.41 20.77
N ASN A 19 -3.69 -11.43 20.69
CA ASN A 19 -2.40 -11.32 20.00
C ASN A 19 -2.44 -11.76 18.53
N CYS A 20 -3.31 -12.73 18.16
CA CYS A 20 -3.33 -13.27 16.79
C CYS A 20 -4.73 -13.45 16.19
N GLY A 21 -5.78 -13.04 16.90
CA GLY A 21 -7.17 -13.10 16.43
C GLY A 21 -7.83 -14.49 16.39
N TYR A 22 -7.12 -15.54 16.81
CA TYR A 22 -7.64 -16.92 16.74
C TYR A 22 -8.81 -17.17 17.70
N ASP A 23 -9.94 -17.70 17.20
CA ASP A 23 -11.12 -18.09 17.99
C ASP A 23 -10.86 -19.42 18.71
N ASN A 24 -10.73 -19.39 20.04
CA ASN A 24 -10.58 -20.56 20.90
C ASN A 24 -11.94 -21.13 21.36
N GLY A 25 -13.05 -20.60 20.82
CA GLY A 25 -14.43 -20.89 21.22
C GLY A 25 -15.03 -22.20 20.71
N MET A 26 -14.25 -23.21 20.34
CA MET A 26 -14.80 -24.51 19.95
C MET A 26 -14.06 -25.70 20.58
N ALA A 27 -14.58 -26.16 21.72
CA ALA A 27 -14.45 -27.54 22.16
C ALA A 27 -15.76 -27.98 22.85
N GLY A 28 -16.56 -28.80 22.14
CA GLY A 28 -17.68 -29.56 22.70
C GLY A 28 -19.04 -29.28 22.07
N GLY A 29 -19.44 -30.08 21.07
CA GLY A 29 -20.78 -30.05 20.51
C GLY A 29 -21.81 -30.87 21.31
N GLN A 30 -23.09 -30.53 21.18
CA GLN A 30 -24.22 -31.45 20.95
C GLN A 30 -25.52 -30.69 20.64
N SER A 31 -26.27 -31.20 19.67
CA SER A 31 -27.55 -30.70 19.12
C SER A 31 -28.68 -30.56 20.12
N ILE A 32 -29.52 -29.50 19.99
CA ILE A 32 -31.00 -29.58 20.00
C ILE A 32 -31.58 -28.35 19.25
N VAL A 33 -32.61 -28.55 18.42
CA VAL A 33 -33.43 -27.52 17.72
C VAL A 33 -34.87 -27.56 18.32
N PRO A 34 -35.81 -26.63 18.02
CA PRO A 34 -36.02 -25.23 18.46
C PRO A 34 -37.31 -25.13 19.36
N PRO A 35 -37.92 -23.94 19.69
CA PRO A 35 -38.83 -23.25 18.75
C PRO A 35 -39.00 -21.70 18.88
N GLN A 36 -39.45 -21.14 17.76
CA GLN A 36 -40.37 -20.02 17.47
C GLN A 36 -40.74 -18.91 18.50
N SER A 37 -40.70 -17.68 17.95
CA SER A 37 -41.50 -16.47 18.17
C SER A 37 -42.60 -16.44 19.25
N THR A 38 -42.63 -15.37 20.05
CA THR A 38 -43.80 -14.53 20.40
C THR A 38 -43.40 -13.42 21.36
N GLY A 39 -44.14 -12.29 21.33
CA GLY A 39 -44.39 -11.51 22.55
C GLY A 39 -43.72 -10.14 22.64
N MET A 40 -44.55 -9.11 22.49
CA MET A 40 -44.26 -7.70 22.69
C MET A 40 -44.07 -7.31 24.16
N GLU A 41 -43.48 -6.11 24.32
CA GLU A 41 -43.62 -5.13 25.41
C GLU A 41 -43.12 -5.47 26.82
N HIS A 42 -42.20 -4.62 27.32
CA HIS A 42 -42.62 -3.60 28.29
C HIS A 42 -41.70 -2.37 28.25
N GLN A 43 -42.33 -1.22 28.09
CA GLN A 43 -41.75 0.11 28.11
C GLN A 43 -41.19 0.45 29.50
N LYS A 44 -40.04 1.15 29.56
CA LYS A 44 -39.79 2.14 30.61
C LYS A 44 -39.15 3.39 30.04
N LYS A 45 -39.80 4.50 30.36
CA LYS A 45 -39.71 5.84 29.76
C LYS A 45 -38.59 6.67 30.41
N LYS A 46 -37.76 7.26 29.53
CA LYS A 46 -37.04 8.55 29.55
C LYS A 46 -36.41 9.09 30.86
N SER A 47 -35.14 9.51 30.74
CA SER A 47 -34.75 10.87 31.13
C SER A 47 -33.59 11.41 30.23
N PRO A 48 -33.41 12.74 30.13
CA PRO A 48 -32.72 13.40 29.01
C PRO A 48 -31.32 13.93 29.39
N LEU A 49 -30.28 13.59 28.62
CA LEU A 49 -28.96 14.25 28.69
C LEU A 49 -28.42 14.57 27.28
N TRP A 50 -29.14 15.44 26.59
CA TRP A 50 -28.83 15.96 25.26
C TRP A 50 -28.62 17.47 25.41
N LYS A 51 -27.55 17.83 26.13
CA LYS A 51 -26.95 19.15 26.03
C LYS A 51 -25.44 18.99 26.09
N LYS A 52 -24.80 19.54 25.06
CA LYS A 52 -23.37 19.87 24.89
C LYS A 52 -22.51 18.84 24.15
N ILE A 53 -22.69 18.76 22.82
CA ILE A 53 -21.56 18.88 21.86
C ILE A 53 -22.08 19.63 20.62
N VAL A 54 -22.23 20.95 20.75
CA VAL A 54 -22.24 21.86 19.61
C VAL A 54 -20.92 22.60 19.73
N PHE A 55 -19.92 22.23 18.94
CA PHE A 55 -18.71 22.99 18.55
C PHE A 55 -17.69 22.03 17.88
N GLY A 56 -18.14 21.21 16.92
CA GLY A 56 -17.27 20.28 16.19
C GLY A 56 -17.83 19.84 14.85
N VAL A 57 -19.16 19.78 14.72
CA VAL A 57 -19.82 19.40 13.46
C VAL A 57 -19.71 20.50 12.39
N GLY A 58 -19.66 21.78 12.77
CA GLY A 58 -19.52 22.88 11.81
C GLY A 58 -18.13 22.93 11.16
N ILE A 59 -17.07 22.77 11.95
CA ILE A 59 -15.69 22.72 11.43
C ILE A 59 -15.45 21.41 10.69
N PHE A 60 -15.96 20.27 11.16
CA PHE A 60 -15.84 19.01 10.45
C PHE A 60 -16.67 18.99 9.16
N ALA A 61 -17.87 19.56 9.14
CA ALA A 61 -18.67 19.69 7.92
C ALA A 61 -18.07 20.72 6.95
N ILE A 62 -17.42 21.79 7.42
CA ILE A 62 -16.69 22.73 6.55
C ILE A 62 -15.40 22.10 6.02
N ILE A 63 -14.67 21.32 6.83
CA ILE A 63 -13.50 20.56 6.34
C ILE A 63 -13.96 19.49 5.33
N VAL A 64 -15.07 18.79 5.60
CA VAL A 64 -15.67 17.82 4.67
C VAL A 64 -16.34 18.50 3.46
N LEU A 65 -16.74 19.77 3.53
CA LEU A 65 -17.25 20.53 2.38
C LEU A 65 -16.12 21.18 1.57
N VAL A 66 -15.03 21.61 2.21
CA VAL A 66 -13.84 22.14 1.54
C VAL A 66 -13.00 21.00 0.92
N LEU A 67 -13.02 19.80 1.52
CA LEU A 67 -12.49 18.57 0.93
C LEU A 67 -13.51 17.84 0.02
N GLY A 68 -14.80 18.07 0.23
CA GLY A 68 -15.91 17.45 -0.53
C GLY A 68 -16.41 18.28 -1.70
N PHE A 69 -15.73 19.39 -2.02
CA PHE A 69 -15.88 20.10 -3.29
C PHE A 69 -14.92 19.58 -4.37
N ILE A 70 -14.35 18.37 -4.19
CA ILE A 70 -13.78 17.63 -5.32
C ILE A 70 -14.98 17.05 -6.08
N SER A 71 -15.48 17.85 -7.01
CA SER A 71 -16.25 17.32 -8.13
C SER A 71 -15.34 16.27 -8.75
N GLY A 72 -15.65 14.98 -8.57
CA GLY A 72 -14.81 13.90 -9.11
C GLY A 72 -14.48 14.22 -10.56
N PHE A 73 -13.20 14.41 -10.86
CA PHE A 73 -12.79 14.63 -12.23
C PHE A 73 -13.19 13.39 -13.02
N ASN A 74 -13.82 13.58 -14.18
CA ASN A 74 -13.94 12.46 -15.10
C ASN A 74 -12.55 12.20 -15.70
N ALA A 75 -12.26 10.96 -16.10
CA ALA A 75 -10.93 10.59 -16.60
C ALA A 75 -10.42 11.53 -17.70
N GLY A 76 -11.31 12.00 -18.60
CA GLY A 76 -10.96 12.97 -19.64
C GLY A 76 -10.44 14.30 -19.08
N THR A 77 -11.10 14.86 -18.06
CA THR A 77 -10.65 16.10 -17.41
C THR A 77 -9.32 15.92 -16.67
N THR A 78 -9.05 14.74 -16.10
CA THR A 78 -7.75 14.43 -15.48
C THR A 78 -6.63 14.38 -16.52
N ILE A 79 -6.88 13.69 -17.65
CA ILE A 79 -5.91 13.57 -18.74
C ILE A 79 -5.53 14.95 -19.31
N GLU A 80 -6.51 15.83 -19.54
CA GLU A 80 -6.22 17.18 -20.05
C GLU A 80 -5.38 17.99 -19.06
N LYS A 81 -5.68 17.91 -17.75
CA LYS A 81 -4.83 18.53 -16.71
C LYS A 81 -3.41 17.97 -16.70
N LEU A 82 -3.25 16.66 -16.80
CA LEU A 82 -1.91 16.04 -16.85
C LEU A 82 -1.11 16.59 -18.04
N LYS A 83 -1.74 16.74 -19.22
CA LYS A 83 -1.10 17.31 -20.41
C LYS A 83 -0.68 18.77 -20.26
N ASP A 84 -1.28 19.53 -19.34
CA ASP A 84 -0.94 20.95 -19.14
C ASP A 84 0.47 21.14 -18.54
N PHE A 85 0.99 20.15 -17.80
CA PHE A 85 2.29 20.24 -17.12
C PHE A 85 3.24 19.07 -17.37
N THR A 86 2.83 18.07 -18.17
CA THR A 86 3.66 16.92 -18.56
C THR A 86 3.69 16.77 -20.08
N THR A 87 4.58 15.91 -20.57
CA THR A 87 4.58 15.47 -21.97
C THR A 87 3.97 14.08 -22.04
N LEU A 88 2.91 13.90 -22.83
CA LEU A 88 2.32 12.58 -23.06
C LEU A 88 3.04 11.87 -24.22
N GLU A 89 3.58 10.70 -23.95
CA GLU A 89 4.20 9.82 -24.94
C GLU A 89 3.52 8.44 -24.96
N LYS A 90 3.57 7.79 -26.13
CA LYS A 90 3.16 6.39 -26.29
C LYS A 90 4.38 5.56 -26.67
N ASN A 91 4.75 4.64 -25.80
CA ASN A 91 5.91 3.76 -25.99
C ASN A 91 5.46 2.30 -25.90
N GLY A 92 5.31 1.66 -27.05
CA GLY A 92 4.75 0.30 -27.15
C GLY A 92 3.34 0.23 -26.55
N GLU A 93 3.20 -0.60 -25.51
CA GLU A 93 1.95 -0.87 -24.79
C GLU A 93 1.75 0.03 -23.55
N LYS A 94 2.52 1.13 -23.45
CA LYS A 94 2.47 2.07 -22.33
C LYS A 94 2.17 3.48 -22.80
N TYR A 95 1.37 4.20 -22.02
CA TYR A 95 1.30 5.66 -22.07
C TYR A 95 2.08 6.24 -20.90
N GLU A 96 2.91 7.24 -21.18
CA GLU A 96 3.76 7.88 -20.18
C GLU A 96 3.50 9.39 -20.17
N PHE A 97 3.11 9.93 -19.02
CA PHE A 97 3.10 11.36 -18.76
C PHE A 97 4.43 11.72 -18.10
N LEU A 98 5.33 12.29 -18.89
CA LEU A 98 6.70 12.64 -18.49
C LEU A 98 6.74 14.03 -17.85
N TYR A 99 7.24 14.10 -16.63
CA TYR A 99 7.47 15.37 -15.94
C TYR A 99 8.96 15.64 -15.84
N LYS A 100 9.49 16.35 -16.85
CA LYS A 100 10.92 16.63 -17.00
C LYS A 100 11.72 15.32 -16.87
N ASP A 101 12.85 15.39 -16.16
CA ASP A 101 13.69 14.24 -15.79
C ASP A 101 13.43 13.79 -14.34
N GLU A 102 12.27 14.13 -13.74
CA GLU A 102 11.99 13.84 -12.32
C GLU A 102 11.19 12.53 -12.14
N TRP A 103 10.17 12.29 -12.97
CA TRP A 103 9.34 11.07 -12.93
C TRP A 103 8.49 10.88 -14.18
N ALA A 104 8.02 9.65 -14.39
CA ALA A 104 7.06 9.29 -15.41
C ALA A 104 5.82 8.63 -14.78
N LEU A 105 4.64 9.19 -15.01
CA LEU A 105 3.36 8.55 -14.64
C LEU A 105 2.94 7.63 -15.80
N VAL A 106 2.91 6.34 -15.54
CA VAL A 106 2.76 5.28 -16.53
C VAL A 106 1.42 4.58 -16.38
N TYR A 107 0.74 4.39 -17.51
CA TYR A 107 -0.48 3.60 -17.64
C TYR A 107 -0.24 2.47 -18.65
N THR A 108 -0.50 1.23 -18.22
CA THR A 108 -0.59 0.05 -19.08
C THR A 108 -2.00 -0.53 -19.01
N GLU A 109 -2.29 -1.59 -19.76
CA GLU A 109 -3.57 -2.30 -19.62
C GLU A 109 -3.75 -2.91 -18.22
N GLU A 110 -2.65 -3.27 -17.56
CA GLU A 110 -2.64 -4.02 -16.31
C GLU A 110 -2.36 -3.13 -15.09
N ASP A 111 -1.51 -2.12 -15.24
CA ASP A 111 -0.93 -1.38 -14.11
C ASP A 111 -0.97 0.14 -14.30
N LYS A 112 -0.92 0.83 -13.15
CA LYS A 112 -0.80 2.29 -13.05
C LYS A 112 0.24 2.62 -12.00
N TYR A 113 1.33 3.22 -12.40
CA TYR A 113 2.45 3.49 -11.50
C TYR A 113 3.21 4.75 -11.88
N VAL A 114 4.03 5.23 -10.96
CA VAL A 114 4.99 6.31 -11.21
C VAL A 114 6.39 5.72 -11.18
N ARG A 115 7.15 5.86 -12.26
CA ARG A 115 8.57 5.51 -12.31
C ARG A 115 9.41 6.70 -11.86
N PHE A 116 10.38 6.41 -11.01
CA PHE A 116 11.44 7.32 -10.55
C PHE A 116 12.79 6.67 -10.82
N ASP A 117 13.83 7.49 -10.93
CA ASP A 117 15.21 7.06 -11.14
C ASP A 117 16.12 7.79 -10.14
N ASP A 118 16.94 7.04 -9.39
CA ASP A 118 17.88 7.61 -8.41
C ASP A 118 19.15 6.74 -8.28
N ALA A 119 20.31 7.37 -8.47
CA ALA A 119 21.60 6.69 -8.43
C ALA A 119 22.00 6.19 -7.04
N ASP A 120 21.54 6.83 -5.97
CA ASP A 120 21.79 6.37 -4.60
C ASP A 120 21.00 5.07 -4.34
N VAL A 121 19.82 4.92 -4.96
CA VAL A 121 19.05 3.66 -4.89
C VAL A 121 19.80 2.54 -5.61
N GLU A 122 20.39 2.83 -6.78
CA GLU A 122 21.27 1.90 -7.51
C GLU A 122 22.43 1.42 -6.61
N GLU A 123 23.23 2.36 -6.12
CA GLU A 123 24.41 2.08 -5.28
C GLU A 123 24.03 1.26 -4.05
N ILE A 124 22.97 1.63 -3.34
CA ILE A 124 22.54 0.91 -2.14
C ILE A 124 22.10 -0.51 -2.45
N MET A 125 21.37 -0.75 -3.54
CA MET A 125 20.90 -2.09 -3.90
C MET A 125 22.06 -2.98 -4.34
N GLU A 126 22.99 -2.46 -5.14
CA GLU A 126 24.18 -3.22 -5.57
C GLU A 126 25.08 -3.55 -4.36
N ASP A 127 25.24 -2.64 -3.42
CA ASP A 127 25.94 -2.91 -2.15
C ASP A 127 25.18 -3.92 -1.29
N CYS A 128 23.84 -3.88 -1.29
CA CYS A 128 23.00 -4.79 -0.52
C CYS A 128 23.15 -6.24 -0.99
N PHE A 129 23.13 -6.45 -2.31
CA PHE A 129 23.17 -7.79 -2.91
C PHE A 129 24.59 -8.22 -3.31
N GLY A 130 25.55 -7.30 -3.33
CA GLY A 130 26.94 -7.55 -3.72
C GLY A 130 27.13 -7.89 -5.20
N VAL A 131 26.13 -7.58 -6.03
CA VAL A 131 26.07 -7.88 -7.47
C VAL A 131 25.31 -6.78 -8.19
N LEU A 132 25.52 -6.66 -9.51
CA LEU A 132 24.62 -5.89 -10.37
C LEU A 132 23.24 -6.54 -10.26
N CYS A 133 22.28 -5.82 -9.71
CA CYS A 133 20.99 -6.38 -9.30
C CYS A 133 19.81 -5.86 -10.10
N PHE A 134 20.00 -4.93 -11.04
CA PHE A 134 18.93 -4.38 -11.85
C PHE A 134 18.84 -5.09 -13.21
N PRO A 135 17.62 -5.30 -13.74
CA PRO A 135 17.45 -5.65 -15.14
C PRO A 135 18.13 -4.61 -16.04
N SER A 136 18.64 -5.07 -17.19
CA SER A 136 19.26 -4.16 -18.16
C SER A 136 18.29 -3.04 -18.53
N GLU A 137 18.74 -1.79 -18.47
CA GLU A 137 17.99 -0.56 -18.77
C GLU A 137 17.18 0.06 -17.61
N GLU A 138 17.13 -0.55 -16.41
CA GLU A 138 16.36 -0.04 -15.25
C GLU A 138 17.23 0.27 -14.01
N TYR A 139 18.50 0.65 -14.21
CA TYR A 139 19.43 0.94 -13.11
C TYR A 139 18.90 2.05 -12.18
N GLY A 140 18.78 1.75 -10.89
CA GLY A 140 18.29 2.69 -9.88
C GLY A 140 16.82 3.07 -10.02
N SER A 141 16.09 2.43 -10.93
CA SER A 141 14.66 2.70 -11.15
C SER A 141 13.81 2.04 -10.06
N PHE A 142 12.75 2.74 -9.64
CA PHE A 142 11.73 2.20 -8.75
C PHE A 142 10.34 2.75 -9.10
N LYS A 143 9.31 1.97 -8.77
CA LYS A 143 7.92 2.19 -9.19
C LYS A 143 7.03 2.38 -7.98
N TYR A 144 6.25 3.46 -7.94
CA TYR A 144 5.16 3.62 -6.98
C TYR A 144 3.85 3.19 -7.62
N ASN A 145 3.26 2.08 -7.16
CA ASN A 145 1.97 1.59 -7.64
C ASN A 145 0.83 2.45 -7.05
N LEU A 146 -0.03 2.98 -7.91
CA LEU A 146 -1.11 3.88 -7.51
C LEU A 146 -2.25 3.17 -6.78
N GLU A 147 -2.49 1.90 -7.08
CA GLU A 147 -3.61 1.11 -6.55
C GLU A 147 -3.26 0.47 -5.22
N ASP A 148 -2.04 -0.09 -5.11
CA ASP A 148 -1.61 -0.85 -3.94
C ASP A 148 -0.85 -0.03 -2.90
N ASN A 149 -0.50 1.23 -3.24
CA ASN A 149 0.29 2.12 -2.38
C ASN A 149 1.61 1.47 -1.92
N THR A 150 2.24 0.73 -2.85
CA THR A 150 3.53 0.06 -2.71
C THR A 150 4.59 0.77 -3.53
N ILE A 151 5.85 0.64 -3.10
CA ILE A 151 7.02 0.99 -3.88
C ILE A 151 7.72 -0.31 -4.25
N GLU A 152 8.04 -0.50 -5.52
CA GLU A 152 8.67 -1.70 -6.07
C GLU A 152 9.99 -1.35 -6.74
N ILE A 153 11.00 -2.15 -6.47
CA ILE A 153 12.27 -2.15 -7.19
C ILE A 153 12.34 -3.48 -7.94
N ASP A 154 12.40 -3.44 -9.26
CA ASP A 154 12.61 -4.62 -10.09
C ASP A 154 14.07 -5.06 -9.95
N LEU A 155 14.28 -6.36 -9.76
CA LEU A 155 15.59 -6.94 -9.49
C LEU A 155 15.85 -8.14 -10.42
N ASP A 156 17.12 -8.45 -10.62
CA ASP A 156 17.62 -9.65 -11.30
C ASP A 156 18.73 -10.29 -10.47
N VAL A 157 18.35 -10.90 -9.33
CA VAL A 157 19.32 -11.45 -8.36
C VAL A 157 19.09 -12.95 -8.16
N TYR A 158 20.10 -13.76 -8.48
CA TYR A 158 20.09 -15.20 -8.22
C TYR A 158 20.70 -15.51 -6.85
N SER A 159 19.87 -15.98 -5.90
CA SER A 159 20.29 -16.42 -4.58
C SER A 159 20.61 -17.91 -4.57
N GLU A 160 21.87 -18.27 -4.25
CA GLU A 160 22.30 -19.65 -4.02
C GLU A 160 22.37 -19.95 -2.51
N ASN A 161 21.21 -20.27 -1.90
CA ASN A 161 21.07 -20.53 -0.45
C ASN A 161 21.49 -19.34 0.43
N ASP A 162 20.97 -18.16 0.14
CA ASP A 162 21.30 -16.98 0.92
C ASP A 162 20.41 -16.85 2.16
N GLY A 163 20.93 -17.36 3.28
CA GLY A 163 20.35 -17.17 4.61
C GLY A 163 20.16 -15.70 5.00
N ASP A 164 20.76 -14.77 4.25
CA ASP A 164 20.77 -13.35 4.55
C ASP A 164 19.65 -12.55 3.87
N VAL A 165 18.99 -13.08 2.83
CA VAL A 165 18.02 -12.30 2.02
C VAL A 165 16.59 -12.79 2.24
N THR A 166 16.29 -14.03 1.86
CA THR A 166 14.97 -14.67 2.06
C THR A 166 15.02 -15.94 2.91
N GLY A 167 16.20 -16.41 3.29
CA GLY A 167 16.37 -17.66 4.02
C GLY A 167 16.30 -18.92 3.13
N GLY A 168 16.37 -18.75 1.80
CA GLY A 168 16.32 -19.81 0.79
C GLY A 168 17.04 -19.43 -0.51
N SER A 169 17.03 -20.35 -1.49
CA SER A 169 17.54 -20.12 -2.86
C SER A 169 16.42 -19.71 -3.81
N GLY A 170 16.74 -18.98 -4.88
CA GLY A 170 15.79 -18.63 -5.94
C GLY A 170 16.17 -17.36 -6.71
N HIS A 171 15.38 -16.99 -7.70
CA HIS A 171 15.54 -15.75 -8.46
C HIS A 171 14.67 -14.66 -7.86
N ILE A 172 15.30 -13.64 -7.29
CA ILE A 172 14.63 -12.47 -6.72
C ILE A 172 14.36 -11.49 -7.86
N THR A 173 13.08 -11.26 -8.14
CA THR A 173 12.64 -10.42 -9.24
C THR A 173 12.15 -9.05 -8.79
N ALA A 174 11.81 -8.89 -7.51
CA ALA A 174 11.38 -7.61 -6.98
C ALA A 174 11.60 -7.50 -5.46
N LEU A 175 11.86 -6.27 -5.01
CA LEU A 175 11.76 -5.84 -3.61
C LEU A 175 10.60 -4.85 -3.50
N ILE A 176 9.60 -5.17 -2.68
CA ILE A 176 8.37 -4.37 -2.54
C ILE A 176 8.28 -3.83 -1.12
N TYR A 177 8.15 -2.51 -1.00
CA TYR A 177 7.87 -1.79 0.24
C TYR A 177 6.40 -1.37 0.29
N ASN A 178 5.65 -1.83 1.29
CA ASN A 178 4.30 -1.34 1.54
C ASN A 178 4.35 -0.07 2.40
N MET A 179 3.83 1.05 1.87
CA MET A 179 3.92 2.34 2.56
C MET A 179 3.00 2.45 3.79
N GLU A 180 1.95 1.62 3.88
CA GLU A 180 1.01 1.61 4.99
C GLU A 180 1.52 0.76 6.17
N SER A 181 1.85 -0.52 5.91
CA SER A 181 2.39 -1.41 6.94
C SER A 181 3.84 -1.08 7.30
N LYS A 182 4.55 -0.39 6.39
CA LYS A 182 6.00 -0.08 6.49
C LYS A 182 6.86 -1.34 6.50
N GLU A 183 6.41 -2.36 5.79
CA GLU A 183 7.09 -3.64 5.70
C GLU A 183 7.59 -3.91 4.29
N TYR A 184 8.71 -4.61 4.21
CA TYR A 184 9.29 -5.10 2.97
C TYR A 184 8.91 -6.57 2.73
N ARG A 185 8.74 -6.92 1.46
CA ARG A 185 8.64 -8.29 0.96
C ARG A 185 9.45 -8.41 -0.34
N CYS A 186 9.83 -9.62 -0.70
CA CYS A 186 10.44 -9.92 -1.99
C CYS A 186 9.50 -10.77 -2.86
N ILE A 187 9.66 -10.70 -4.17
CA ILE A 187 9.18 -11.72 -5.09
C ILE A 187 10.36 -12.62 -5.42
N VAL A 188 10.23 -13.92 -5.14
CA VAL A 188 11.23 -14.94 -5.45
C VAL A 188 10.56 -16.06 -6.25
N ASP A 189 11.08 -16.39 -7.42
CA ASP A 189 10.50 -17.40 -8.32
C ASP A 189 8.97 -17.18 -8.56
N ASN A 190 8.57 -15.91 -8.73
CA ASN A 190 7.18 -15.46 -8.86
C ASN A 190 6.29 -15.70 -7.63
N GLN A 191 6.87 -15.83 -6.43
CA GLN A 191 6.14 -15.98 -5.18
C GLN A 191 6.52 -14.91 -4.16
N GLU A 192 5.51 -14.35 -3.49
CA GLU A 192 5.73 -13.43 -2.38
C GLU A 192 6.42 -14.13 -1.20
N CYS A 193 7.51 -13.54 -0.73
CA CYS A 193 8.32 -14.01 0.39
C CYS A 193 8.56 -12.89 1.39
N THR A 194 8.49 -13.19 2.69
CA THR A 194 8.94 -12.27 3.74
C THR A 194 10.47 -12.16 3.69
N ILE A 195 10.99 -10.96 3.90
CA ILE A 195 12.43 -10.76 4.00
C ILE A 195 12.99 -11.25 5.35
N THR A 196 14.27 -11.55 5.40
CA THR A 196 14.95 -11.85 6.68
C THR A 196 15.12 -10.57 7.52
N SER A 197 15.37 -10.74 8.82
CA SER A 197 15.71 -9.61 9.70
C SER A 197 17.00 -8.91 9.29
N LYS A 198 17.97 -9.64 8.70
CA LYS A 198 19.26 -9.06 8.29
C LYS A 198 19.08 -8.09 7.12
N LEU A 199 18.35 -8.49 6.09
CA LEU A 199 18.00 -7.60 4.99
C LEU A 199 17.19 -6.40 5.50
N GLY A 200 16.20 -6.64 6.36
CA GLY A 200 15.38 -5.56 6.93
C GLY A 200 16.22 -4.53 7.71
N GLU A 201 17.19 -4.98 8.49
CA GLU A 201 18.13 -4.08 9.18
C GLU A 201 19.03 -3.30 8.21
N TYR A 202 19.48 -3.92 7.12
CA TYR A 202 20.30 -3.25 6.11
C TYR A 202 19.50 -2.12 5.44
N LEU A 203 18.32 -2.44 4.92
CA LEU A 203 17.42 -1.48 4.26
C LEU A 203 17.06 -0.31 5.18
N SER A 204 16.84 -0.58 6.47
CA SER A 204 16.58 0.47 7.45
C SER A 204 17.78 1.37 7.72
N LYS A 205 19.02 0.84 7.67
CA LYS A 205 20.25 1.61 7.93
C LYS A 205 20.76 2.35 6.71
N SER A 206 20.48 1.85 5.51
CA SER A 206 20.94 2.47 4.26
C SER A 206 20.21 3.77 3.92
N GLY A 207 19.01 3.98 4.47
CA GLY A 207 18.20 5.17 4.19
C GLY A 207 17.43 5.10 2.87
N VAL A 208 17.49 3.97 2.15
CA VAL A 208 16.83 3.81 0.85
C VAL A 208 15.31 4.01 0.92
N THR A 209 14.68 3.60 2.02
CA THR A 209 13.25 3.85 2.24
C THR A 209 12.94 5.35 2.32
N ASP A 210 13.81 6.13 2.96
CA ASP A 210 13.60 7.57 3.10
C ASP A 210 13.76 8.28 1.74
N ILE A 211 14.73 7.85 0.92
CA ILE A 211 14.91 8.31 -0.46
C ILE A 211 13.64 8.04 -1.27
N MET A 212 13.25 6.77 -1.41
CA MET A 212 12.10 6.40 -2.24
C MET A 212 10.80 7.06 -1.77
N THR A 213 10.54 7.09 -0.45
CA THR A 213 9.31 7.72 0.06
C THR A 213 9.30 9.23 -0.08
N LYS A 214 10.47 9.89 -0.17
CA LYS A 214 10.56 11.32 -0.49
C LYS A 214 10.05 11.58 -1.92
N TYR A 215 10.49 10.81 -2.91
CA TYR A 215 10.01 10.94 -4.29
C TYR A 215 8.48 10.78 -4.39
N VAL A 216 7.92 9.77 -3.72
CA VAL A 216 6.45 9.58 -3.70
C VAL A 216 5.73 10.76 -3.05
N LYS A 217 6.27 11.33 -1.97
CA LYS A 217 5.68 12.52 -1.32
C LYS A 217 5.72 13.74 -2.23
N ASP A 218 6.84 13.96 -2.90
CA ASP A 218 7.02 15.10 -3.81
C ASP A 218 6.09 14.97 -5.03
N PHE A 219 5.95 13.77 -5.59
CA PHE A 219 4.96 13.47 -6.62
C PHE A 219 3.53 13.77 -6.14
N LYS A 220 3.14 13.26 -4.96
CA LYS A 220 1.81 13.51 -4.38
C LYS A 220 1.56 15.00 -4.13
N SER A 221 2.57 15.74 -3.69
CA SER A 221 2.51 17.19 -3.51
C SER A 221 2.28 17.90 -4.85
N LYS A 222 3.04 17.52 -5.89
CA LYS A 222 2.89 18.09 -7.23
C LYS A 222 1.49 17.86 -7.79
N MET A 223 0.91 16.67 -7.62
CA MET A 223 -0.48 16.40 -8.03
C MET A 223 -1.46 17.32 -7.31
N SER A 224 -1.30 17.45 -5.98
CA SER A 224 -2.16 18.33 -5.18
C SER A 224 -2.05 19.80 -5.60
N ASP A 225 -0.87 20.28 -5.97
CA ASP A 225 -0.65 21.65 -6.45
C ASP A 225 -1.38 21.92 -7.78
N GLU A 226 -1.51 20.90 -8.63
CA GLU A 226 -2.29 20.93 -9.88
C GLU A 226 -3.79 20.61 -9.65
N GLY A 227 -4.22 20.50 -8.39
CA GLY A 227 -5.59 20.19 -8.01
C GLY A 227 -6.04 18.82 -8.50
N LEU A 228 -5.13 17.83 -8.48
CA LEU A 228 -5.39 16.42 -8.69
C LEU A 228 -5.14 15.66 -7.39
N ASP A 229 -5.97 14.66 -7.10
CA ASP A 229 -5.69 13.70 -6.03
C ASP A 229 -5.36 12.31 -6.61
N MET A 230 -4.95 11.38 -5.75
CA MET A 230 -4.60 10.01 -6.20
C MET A 230 -5.80 9.27 -6.78
N SER A 231 -7.03 9.57 -6.33
CA SER A 231 -8.24 8.95 -6.85
C SER A 231 -8.48 9.38 -8.30
N ASP A 232 -8.23 10.65 -8.63
CA ASP A 232 -8.30 11.16 -10.00
C ASP A 232 -7.37 10.38 -10.94
N LEU A 233 -6.14 10.08 -10.49
CA LEU A 233 -5.16 9.31 -11.26
C LEU A 233 -5.56 7.85 -11.42
N THR A 234 -5.99 7.19 -10.33
CA THR A 234 -6.42 5.78 -10.39
C THR A 234 -7.68 5.57 -11.25
N ASN A 235 -8.51 6.61 -11.43
CA ASN A 235 -9.70 6.56 -12.28
C ASN A 235 -9.40 6.66 -13.79
N VAL A 236 -8.20 7.07 -14.17
CA VAL A 236 -7.76 7.05 -15.58
C VAL A 236 -7.46 5.61 -15.98
N SER A 237 -8.01 5.16 -17.11
CA SER A 237 -7.71 3.85 -17.69
C SER A 237 -6.92 3.99 -18.99
N TYR A 238 -6.10 2.98 -19.30
CA TYR A 238 -5.34 2.92 -20.56
C TYR A 238 -6.20 3.17 -21.79
N SER A 239 -7.40 2.59 -21.84
CA SER A 239 -8.36 2.75 -22.94
C SER A 239 -8.95 4.16 -23.11
N THR A 240 -8.73 5.04 -22.13
CA THR A 240 -9.24 6.42 -22.14
C THR A 240 -8.19 7.47 -22.50
N ILE A 241 -6.91 7.08 -22.56
CA ILE A 241 -5.77 7.93 -22.92
C ILE A 241 -5.57 7.91 -24.44
#